data_AF-A5G107-F1
#
_entry.id   AF-A5G107-F1
#
_cell.length_a   1.000
_cell.length_b   1.000
_cell.length_c   1.000
_cell.angle_alpha   90.00
_cell.angle_beta   90.00
_cell.angle_gamma   90.00
#
_symmetry.space_group_name_H-M   'P 1'
#
loop_
_entity.id
_entity.type
_entity.pdbx_description
1 polymer ?
#
loop_
_entity_poly.entity_id
_entity_poly.type
_entity_poly.pdbx_seq_one_letter_code
_entity_poly.pdbx_strand_id
1 'polypeptide(L)'
;MTEHTQHPGPGDVPPAAPTVADAIALVASWNDLTNERRRSIISSLRALARIAGTDPTQLRLCPAELNDRVLGKPPQLFGISATSMATVRSNTRFAMRRLGRLEPRAPLDADWRSLRDGLPSRAATTLTRFIEFHSREGIPPSTVSDASFERCQAWIRAATLCRSPSRLFAQMRYQWNKAAREQPNLGLPILGAARQRARCTVPLETMHPGLQADLERMRRHLGCSDLDDLDADHLRGDHDDGLAGRASPSPAPRRALRAITIEERMRHARQAVWALVQTGVPLEEIRGIRDLVVPVERARQVIRFMAGRGRALLAGTVAHLKKYPGDFEVIRVLLGHKTDRTARKSYTGPEKDSAFERFDQTVLEQMRTLRPRKSGPDRRTDRRRAMEGRA
;
A
#
# COMPACT_ATOMS: atom_id res chain seq x y z
N MET A 1 -19.86 50.50 12.68
CA MET A 1 -20.83 49.77 11.85
C MET A 1 -20.22 48.42 11.54
N THR A 2 -20.52 47.44 12.38
CA THR A 2 -20.04 46.05 12.31
C THR A 2 -21.10 45.23 11.59
N GLU A 3 -20.82 44.86 10.34
CA GLU A 3 -21.64 43.89 9.61
C GLU A 3 -21.37 42.50 10.17
N HIS A 4 -22.31 41.99 10.96
CA HIS A 4 -22.37 40.58 11.34
C HIS A 4 -22.70 39.75 10.10
N THR A 5 -21.72 39.00 9.58
CA THR A 5 -21.95 37.93 8.61
C THR A 5 -22.89 36.89 9.24
N GLN A 6 -24.12 36.84 8.75
CA GLN A 6 -25.13 35.87 9.14
C GLN A 6 -24.62 34.44 8.90
N HIS A 7 -24.65 33.60 9.94
CA HIS A 7 -24.52 32.16 9.79
C HIS A 7 -25.77 31.60 9.09
N PRO A 8 -25.64 30.76 8.04
CA PRO A 8 -26.80 30.11 7.44
C PRO A 8 -27.41 29.11 8.42
N GLY A 9 -28.73 29.16 8.56
CA GLY A 9 -29.51 28.30 9.47
C GLY A 9 -29.46 26.80 9.10
N PRO A 10 -29.92 25.92 10.01
CA PRO A 10 -29.86 24.48 9.84
C PRO A 10 -30.94 24.02 8.86
N GLY A 11 -30.63 24.03 7.56
CA GLY A 11 -31.58 23.63 6.52
C GLY A 11 -31.03 23.62 5.09
N ASP A 12 -29.93 24.32 4.81
CA ASP A 12 -29.30 24.27 3.49
C ASP A 12 -28.44 23.01 3.36
N VAL A 13 -28.95 22.02 2.64
CA VAL A 13 -28.12 20.94 2.09
C VAL A 13 -27.06 21.62 1.21
N PRO A 14 -25.75 21.52 1.52
CA PRO A 14 -24.73 22.18 0.73
C PRO A 14 -24.89 21.77 -0.74
N PRO A 15 -24.87 22.72 -1.70
CA PRO A 15 -25.12 22.41 -3.09
C PRO A 15 -24.17 21.32 -3.54
N ALA A 16 -24.74 20.27 -4.16
CA ALA A 16 -24.04 19.09 -4.61
C ALA A 16 -22.72 19.50 -5.28
N ALA A 17 -21.61 18.87 -4.88
CA ALA A 17 -20.30 19.24 -5.40
C ALA A 17 -20.31 19.14 -6.93
N PRO A 18 -19.85 20.18 -7.66
CA PRO A 18 -19.87 20.20 -9.12
C PRO A 18 -19.07 19.02 -9.64
N THR A 19 -19.51 18.47 -10.76
CA THR A 19 -18.78 17.43 -11.45
C THR A 19 -17.49 18.01 -12.03
N VAL A 20 -16.55 17.14 -12.42
CA VAL A 20 -15.34 17.58 -13.14
C VAL A 20 -15.73 18.22 -14.48
N ALA A 21 -16.81 17.78 -15.12
CA ALA A 21 -17.36 18.41 -16.31
C ALA A 21 -17.84 19.85 -16.05
N ASP A 22 -18.63 20.07 -14.99
CA ASP A 22 -19.10 21.41 -14.59
C ASP A 22 -17.91 22.33 -14.28
N ALA A 23 -16.91 21.80 -13.57
CA ALA A 23 -15.70 22.54 -13.27
C ALA A 23 -14.90 22.90 -14.53
N ILE A 24 -14.85 22.03 -15.55
CA ILE A 24 -14.22 22.34 -16.84
C ILE A 24 -14.95 23.48 -17.54
N ALA A 25 -16.28 23.45 -17.56
CA ALA A 25 -17.10 24.51 -18.16
C ALA A 25 -16.91 25.85 -17.43
N LEU A 26 -16.90 25.85 -16.10
CA LEU A 26 -16.65 27.04 -15.28
C LEU A 26 -15.24 27.60 -15.48
N VAL A 27 -14.21 26.74 -15.53
CA VAL A 27 -12.84 27.21 -15.82
C VAL A 27 -12.76 27.80 -17.24
N ALA A 28 -13.51 27.26 -18.20
CA ALA A 28 -13.53 27.76 -19.56
C ALA A 28 -14.06 29.20 -19.67
N SER A 29 -14.92 29.65 -18.73
CA SER A 29 -15.45 31.02 -18.72
C SER A 29 -14.59 32.05 -17.96
N TRP A 30 -13.51 31.64 -17.30
CA TRP A 30 -12.63 32.55 -16.54
C TRP A 30 -11.79 33.46 -17.45
N ASN A 31 -12.26 34.69 -17.65
CA ASN A 31 -11.65 35.69 -18.53
C ASN A 31 -10.42 36.42 -17.96
N ASP A 32 -10.18 36.32 -16.65
CA ASP A 32 -9.05 36.93 -15.95
C ASP A 32 -7.75 36.11 -16.03
N LEU A 33 -7.79 34.90 -16.62
CA LEU A 33 -6.63 34.05 -16.82
C LEU A 33 -6.21 33.99 -18.29
N THR A 34 -4.90 33.87 -18.53
CA THR A 34 -4.37 33.59 -19.86
C THR A 34 -4.92 32.29 -20.44
N ASN A 35 -4.96 32.20 -21.77
CA ASN A 35 -5.46 31.03 -22.48
C ASN A 35 -4.65 29.76 -22.14
N GLU A 36 -3.32 29.90 -21.99
CA GLU A 36 -2.41 28.82 -21.61
C GLU A 36 -2.73 28.31 -20.20
N ARG A 37 -2.97 29.23 -19.25
CA ARG A 37 -3.30 28.86 -17.86
C ARG A 37 -4.63 28.13 -17.79
N ARG A 38 -5.64 28.62 -18.52
CA ARG A 38 -6.96 27.99 -18.62
C ARG A 38 -6.89 26.58 -19.20
N ARG A 39 -6.18 26.41 -20.32
CA ARG A 39 -5.94 25.10 -20.96
C ARG A 39 -5.20 24.15 -20.02
N SER A 40 -4.20 24.63 -19.29
CA SER A 40 -3.45 23.83 -18.31
C SER A 40 -4.35 23.32 -17.17
N ILE A 41 -5.25 24.16 -16.65
CA ILE A 41 -6.19 23.74 -15.59
C ILE A 41 -7.20 22.72 -16.13
N ILE A 42 -7.81 22.99 -17.29
CA ILE A 42 -8.77 22.08 -17.93
C ILE A 42 -8.11 20.71 -18.24
N SER A 43 -6.89 20.71 -18.74
CA SER A 43 -6.12 19.48 -18.99
C SER A 43 -5.92 18.67 -17.71
N SER A 44 -5.55 19.35 -16.61
CA SER A 44 -5.41 18.71 -15.29
C SER A 44 -6.74 18.14 -14.78
N LEU A 45 -7.86 18.83 -14.98
CA LEU A 45 -9.19 18.34 -14.60
C LEU A 45 -9.59 17.09 -15.40
N ARG A 46 -9.37 17.09 -16.72
CA ARG A 46 -9.58 15.89 -17.57
C ARG A 46 -8.68 14.72 -17.15
N ALA A 47 -7.46 14.99 -16.69
CA ALA A 47 -6.58 13.96 -16.16
C ALA A 47 -7.16 13.28 -14.91
N LEU A 48 -7.92 13.99 -14.07
CA LEU A 48 -8.59 13.38 -12.91
C LEU A 48 -9.58 12.29 -13.34
N ALA A 49 -10.44 12.57 -14.33
CA ALA A 49 -11.42 11.62 -14.86
C ALA A 49 -10.75 10.38 -15.46
N ARG A 50 -9.67 10.58 -16.22
CA ARG A 50 -8.86 9.48 -16.79
C ARG A 50 -8.23 8.58 -15.72
N ILE A 51 -7.69 9.15 -14.64
CA ILE A 51 -7.12 8.37 -13.52
C ILE A 51 -8.24 7.69 -12.71
N ALA A 52 -9.38 8.36 -12.54
CA ALA A 52 -10.55 7.77 -11.89
C ALA A 52 -11.09 6.58 -12.68
N GLY A 53 -10.96 6.60 -14.01
CA GLY A 53 -11.54 5.61 -14.93
C GLY A 53 -13.04 5.82 -15.14
N THR A 54 -13.51 7.07 -15.01
CA THR A 54 -14.92 7.44 -15.08
C THR A 54 -15.12 8.65 -16.00
N ASP A 55 -16.34 8.87 -16.46
CA ASP A 55 -16.67 10.06 -17.22
C ASP A 55 -16.56 11.34 -16.35
N PRO A 56 -16.07 12.48 -16.88
CA PRO A 56 -16.01 13.75 -16.15
C PRO A 56 -17.35 14.21 -15.55
N THR A 57 -18.49 13.82 -16.13
CA THR A 57 -19.84 14.14 -15.64
C THR A 57 -20.22 13.33 -14.39
N GLN A 58 -19.51 12.23 -14.11
CA GLN A 58 -19.80 11.37 -12.96
C GLN A 58 -18.85 11.58 -11.79
N LEU A 59 -17.66 12.16 -12.05
CA LEU A 59 -16.66 12.40 -11.03
C LEU A 59 -16.94 13.72 -10.32
N ARG A 60 -17.27 13.69 -9.02
CA ARG A 60 -17.46 14.93 -8.24
C ARG A 60 -16.12 15.57 -7.89
N LEU A 61 -16.06 16.89 -7.99
CA LEU A 61 -14.90 17.70 -7.61
C LEU A 61 -14.90 17.97 -6.10
N CYS A 62 -14.80 16.94 -5.28
CA CYS A 62 -14.67 17.04 -3.83
C CYS A 62 -13.43 16.29 -3.30
N PRO A 63 -12.81 16.72 -2.17
CA PRO A 63 -11.56 16.11 -1.73
C PRO A 63 -11.70 14.62 -1.37
N ALA A 64 -12.81 14.23 -0.75
CA ALA A 64 -13.06 12.85 -0.37
C ALA A 64 -13.04 11.89 -1.58
N GLU A 65 -13.80 12.22 -2.64
CA GLU A 65 -13.87 11.37 -3.83
C GLU A 65 -12.55 11.40 -4.63
N LEU A 66 -11.89 12.56 -4.74
CA LEU A 66 -10.61 12.66 -5.44
C LEU A 66 -9.47 11.96 -4.71
N ASN A 67 -9.43 12.00 -3.38
CA ASN A 67 -8.42 11.29 -2.59
C ASN A 67 -8.50 9.78 -2.82
N ASP A 68 -9.73 9.24 -2.79
CA ASP A 68 -10.00 7.82 -2.95
C ASP A 68 -9.79 7.34 -4.40
N ARG A 69 -10.45 7.99 -5.36
CA ARG A 69 -10.52 7.51 -6.75
C ARG A 69 -9.33 7.92 -7.62
N VAL A 70 -8.60 8.97 -7.23
CA VAL A 70 -7.54 9.56 -8.06
C VAL A 70 -6.18 9.58 -7.35
N LEU A 71 -6.08 10.29 -6.22
CA LEU A 71 -4.79 10.61 -5.63
C LEU A 71 -4.11 9.43 -4.94
N GLY A 72 -4.88 8.43 -4.51
CA GLY A 72 -4.36 7.17 -3.99
C GLY A 72 -3.72 6.27 -5.07
N LYS A 73 -4.07 6.46 -6.34
CA LYS A 73 -3.61 5.61 -7.44
C LYS A 73 -2.20 6.00 -7.92
N PRO A 74 -1.34 5.04 -8.32
CA PRO A 74 -0.06 5.35 -8.93
C PRO A 74 -0.28 6.01 -10.32
N PRO A 75 0.18 7.26 -10.55
CA PRO A 75 -0.06 7.99 -11.80
C PRO A 75 0.55 7.30 -13.03
N GLN A 76 1.61 6.51 -12.84
CA GLN A 76 2.30 5.78 -13.90
C GLN A 76 1.39 4.77 -14.62
N LEU A 77 0.40 4.20 -13.92
CA LEU A 77 -0.58 3.28 -14.52
C LEU A 77 -1.44 3.95 -15.60
N PHE A 78 -1.48 5.27 -15.61
CA PHE A 78 -2.31 6.07 -16.52
C PHE A 78 -1.45 6.86 -17.53
N GLY A 79 -0.17 6.49 -17.68
CA GLY A 79 0.78 7.18 -18.55
C GLY A 79 1.19 8.57 -18.06
N ILE A 80 1.06 8.84 -16.75
CA ILE A 80 1.36 10.16 -16.16
C ILE A 80 2.63 10.08 -15.32
N SER A 81 3.59 10.97 -15.59
CA SER A 81 4.79 11.10 -14.77
C SER A 81 4.47 11.64 -13.37
N ALA A 82 5.36 11.43 -12.40
CA ALA A 82 5.20 11.99 -11.06
C ALA A 82 5.12 13.54 -11.08
N THR A 83 5.91 14.18 -11.95
CA THR A 83 5.92 15.63 -12.17
C THR A 83 4.59 16.12 -12.76
N SER A 84 4.06 15.41 -13.74
CA SER A 84 2.75 15.74 -14.32
C SER A 84 1.63 15.58 -13.28
N MET A 85 1.65 14.52 -12.47
CA MET A 85 0.71 14.36 -11.36
C MET A 85 0.83 15.47 -10.31
N ALA A 86 2.04 15.96 -10.02
CA ALA A 86 2.22 17.11 -9.13
C ALA A 86 1.55 18.37 -9.70
N THR A 87 1.69 18.60 -11.01
CA THR A 87 1.04 19.69 -11.75
C THR A 87 -0.47 19.55 -11.74
N VAL A 88 -1.00 18.35 -12.01
CA VAL A 88 -2.42 18.02 -11.92
C VAL A 88 -2.96 18.45 -10.56
N ARG A 89 -2.36 18.00 -9.46
CA ARG A 89 -2.79 18.39 -8.12
C ARG A 89 -2.72 19.89 -7.87
N SER A 90 -1.68 20.56 -8.37
CA SER A 90 -1.52 22.02 -8.17
C SER A 90 -2.66 22.78 -8.86
N ASN A 91 -2.92 22.47 -10.12
CA ASN A 91 -4.01 23.07 -10.90
C ASN A 91 -5.39 22.72 -10.33
N THR A 92 -5.61 21.47 -9.90
CA THR A 92 -6.86 21.07 -9.26
C THR A 92 -7.08 21.83 -7.96
N ARG A 93 -6.06 22.00 -7.10
CA ARG A 93 -6.20 22.80 -5.88
C ARG A 93 -6.52 24.25 -6.20
N PHE A 94 -5.87 24.83 -7.21
CA PHE A 94 -6.16 26.19 -7.66
C PHE A 94 -7.62 26.32 -8.08
N ALA A 95 -8.11 25.41 -8.94
CA ALA A 95 -9.48 25.42 -9.41
C ALA A 95 -10.48 25.25 -8.27
N MET A 96 -10.27 24.25 -7.40
CA MET A 96 -11.17 23.99 -6.27
C MET A 96 -11.23 25.14 -5.27
N ARG A 97 -10.11 25.83 -4.98
CA ARG A 97 -10.12 27.03 -4.12
C ARG A 97 -10.96 28.15 -4.72
N ARG A 98 -10.77 28.41 -6.02
CA ARG A 98 -11.51 29.46 -6.71
C ARG A 98 -13.01 29.17 -6.82
N LEU A 99 -13.37 27.90 -6.87
CA LEU A 99 -14.76 27.43 -6.84
C LEU A 99 -15.34 27.31 -5.41
N GLY A 100 -14.62 27.75 -4.37
CA GLY A 100 -15.08 27.65 -2.97
C GLY A 100 -15.17 26.21 -2.44
N ARG A 101 -14.48 25.25 -3.06
CA ARG A 101 -14.50 23.82 -2.70
C ARG A 101 -13.33 23.40 -1.81
N LEU A 102 -12.36 24.29 -1.63
CA LEU A 102 -11.32 24.15 -0.63
C LEU A 102 -11.34 25.41 0.21
N GLU A 103 -11.45 25.22 1.52
CA GLU A 103 -11.37 26.30 2.49
C GLU A 103 -10.08 27.11 2.29
N PRO A 104 -10.16 28.45 2.34
CA PRO A 104 -8.98 29.29 2.37
C PRO A 104 -8.18 29.02 3.65
N ARG A 105 -6.90 29.41 3.64
CA ARG A 105 -6.09 29.37 4.85
C ARG A 105 -6.59 30.45 5.80
N ALA A 106 -7.02 30.05 6.99
CA ALA A 106 -7.28 30.97 8.08
C ALA A 106 -5.95 31.52 8.64
N PRO A 107 -5.93 32.75 9.17
CA PRO A 107 -4.85 33.22 10.02
C PRO A 107 -4.63 32.26 11.20
N LEU A 108 -3.38 32.08 11.60
CA LEU A 108 -3.06 31.29 12.80
C LEU A 108 -3.26 32.12 14.06
N ASP A 109 -3.68 31.47 15.14
CA ASP A 109 -3.64 32.04 16.49
C ASP A 109 -2.20 32.34 16.89
N ALA A 110 -2.04 33.24 17.87
CA ALA A 110 -0.72 33.65 18.36
C ALA A 110 0.12 32.46 18.83
N ASP A 111 -0.46 31.57 19.63
CA ASP A 111 0.22 30.39 20.17
C ASP A 111 0.68 29.43 19.07
N TRP A 112 -0.17 29.19 18.07
CA TRP A 112 0.13 28.34 16.93
C TRP A 112 1.17 28.95 16.01
N ARG A 113 1.17 30.28 15.86
CA ARG A 113 2.20 31.02 15.11
C ARG A 113 3.55 30.91 15.81
N SER A 114 3.61 31.20 17.11
CA SER A 114 4.82 31.09 17.92
C SER A 114 5.41 29.67 17.88
N LEU A 115 4.56 28.65 18.09
CA LEU A 115 4.98 27.26 18.00
C LEU A 115 5.56 26.92 16.62
N ARG A 116 4.87 27.29 15.54
CA ARG A 116 5.30 27.00 14.18
C ARG A 116 6.68 27.60 13.90
N ASP A 117 6.92 28.82 14.37
CA ASP A 117 8.15 29.55 14.11
C ASP A 117 9.34 28.98 14.92
N GLY A 118 9.07 28.32 16.07
CA GLY A 118 10.07 27.55 16.84
C GLY A 118 10.34 26.12 16.34
N LEU A 119 9.54 25.60 15.40
CA LEU A 119 9.72 24.24 14.86
C LEU A 119 10.80 24.19 13.76
N PRO A 120 11.60 23.11 13.70
CA PRO A 120 12.47 22.86 12.56
C PRO A 120 11.67 22.85 11.24
N SER A 121 12.25 23.37 10.15
CA SER A 121 11.59 23.52 8.83
C SER A 121 10.84 22.27 8.36
N ARG A 122 11.43 21.07 8.55
CA ARG A 122 10.79 19.79 8.20
C ARG A 122 9.56 19.48 9.07
N ALA A 123 9.62 19.78 10.36
CA ALA A 123 8.50 19.62 11.28
C ALA A 123 7.39 20.62 10.95
N ALA A 124 7.71 21.90 10.78
CA ALA A 124 6.76 22.95 10.41
C ALA A 124 6.02 22.64 9.10
N THR A 125 6.74 22.17 8.07
CA THR A 125 6.15 21.76 6.78
C THR A 125 5.22 20.55 6.94
N THR A 126 5.62 19.56 7.74
CA THR A 126 4.80 18.36 7.98
C THR A 126 3.53 18.69 8.76
N LEU A 127 3.67 19.55 9.77
CA LEU A 127 2.61 19.90 10.72
C LEU A 127 1.72 21.05 10.24
N THR A 128 1.97 21.63 9.06
CA THR A 128 1.19 22.78 8.56
C THR A 128 -0.33 22.58 8.66
N ARG A 129 -0.85 21.45 8.15
CA ARG A 129 -2.31 21.16 8.21
C ARG A 129 -2.79 20.85 9.62
N PHE A 130 -1.91 20.30 10.45
CA PHE A 130 -2.22 19.99 11.84
C PHE A 130 -2.39 21.28 12.64
N ILE A 131 -1.47 22.23 12.45
CA ILE A 131 -1.48 23.57 13.03
C ILE A 131 -2.69 24.36 12.52
N GLU A 132 -2.93 24.38 11.21
CA GLU A 132 -4.09 25.04 10.61
C GLU A 132 -5.42 24.52 11.19
N PHE A 133 -5.56 23.21 11.36
CA PHE A 133 -6.78 22.61 11.95
C PHE A 133 -6.97 23.01 13.42
N HIS A 134 -5.96 22.80 14.26
CA HIS A 134 -6.12 23.06 15.70
C HIS A 134 -6.27 24.55 16.01
N SER A 135 -5.64 25.42 15.21
CA SER A 135 -5.86 26.86 15.31
C SER A 135 -7.30 27.24 14.96
N ARG A 136 -7.84 26.71 13.85
CA ARG A 136 -9.25 26.94 13.48
C ARG A 136 -10.23 26.48 14.57
N GLU A 137 -9.94 25.37 15.23
CA GLU A 137 -10.78 24.82 16.30
C GLU A 137 -10.58 25.50 17.66
N GLY A 138 -9.68 26.49 17.75
CA GLY A 138 -9.36 27.19 19.00
C GLY A 138 -8.73 26.27 20.06
N ILE A 139 -8.07 25.19 19.63
CA ILE A 139 -7.43 24.22 20.54
C ILE A 139 -5.96 24.66 20.73
N PRO A 140 -5.54 25.11 21.93
CA PRO A 140 -4.16 25.52 22.14
C PRO A 140 -3.20 24.32 22.10
N PRO A 141 -1.93 24.52 21.71
CA PRO A 141 -0.94 23.45 21.57
C PRO A 141 -0.79 22.51 22.77
N SER A 142 -0.92 23.05 23.99
CA SER A 142 -0.80 22.32 25.26
C SER A 142 -1.95 21.36 25.55
N THR A 143 -3.10 21.53 24.88
CA THR A 143 -4.33 20.75 25.13
C THR A 143 -4.64 19.75 24.01
N VAL A 144 -3.76 19.67 23.02
CA VAL A 144 -3.86 18.71 21.92
C VAL A 144 -3.94 17.28 22.48
N SER A 145 -4.91 16.52 22.02
CA SER A 145 -5.16 15.15 22.47
C SER A 145 -5.29 14.19 21.29
N ASP A 146 -5.31 12.88 21.56
CA ASP A 146 -5.59 11.90 20.51
C ASP A 146 -6.97 12.12 19.88
N ALA A 147 -7.97 12.54 20.68
CA ALA A 147 -9.30 12.87 20.18
C ALA A 147 -9.29 14.08 19.23
N SER A 148 -8.55 15.15 19.56
CA SER A 148 -8.41 16.30 18.64
C SER A 148 -7.63 15.91 17.38
N PHE A 149 -6.63 15.03 17.52
CA PHE A 149 -5.89 14.52 16.37
C PHE A 149 -6.76 13.63 15.46
N GLU A 150 -7.66 12.82 16.00
CA GLU A 150 -8.61 12.04 15.20
C GLU A 150 -9.57 12.94 14.41
N ARG A 151 -10.09 14.01 15.03
CA ARG A 151 -10.88 15.03 14.33
C ARG A 151 -10.07 15.71 13.22
N CYS A 152 -8.80 16.04 13.49
CA CYS A 152 -7.88 16.57 12.48
C CYS A 152 -7.72 15.60 11.28
N GLN A 153 -7.59 14.30 11.55
CA GLN A 153 -7.50 13.29 10.49
C GLN A 153 -8.78 13.21 9.66
N ALA A 154 -9.95 13.25 10.30
CA ALA A 154 -11.24 13.28 9.61
C ALA A 154 -11.35 14.52 8.71
N TRP A 155 -11.00 15.70 9.24
CA TRP A 155 -10.96 16.95 8.47
C TRP A 155 -9.99 16.88 7.29
N ILE A 156 -8.76 16.39 7.46
CA ILE A 156 -7.79 16.25 6.36
C ILE A 156 -8.34 15.36 5.25
N ARG A 157 -9.03 14.26 5.59
CA ARG A 157 -9.64 13.36 4.59
C ARG A 157 -10.78 14.04 3.81
N ALA A 158 -11.61 14.83 4.50
CA ALA A 158 -12.79 15.47 3.93
C ALA A 158 -12.48 16.77 3.17
N ALA A 159 -11.53 17.58 3.67
CA ALA A 159 -11.32 18.96 3.25
C ALA A 159 -10.02 19.21 2.47
N THR A 160 -9.12 18.22 2.34
CA THR A 160 -7.81 18.43 1.68
C THR A 160 -7.42 17.36 0.68
N LEU A 161 -6.70 17.76 -0.38
CA LEU A 161 -6.15 16.86 -1.39
C LEU A 161 -4.80 16.25 -0.95
N CYS A 162 -4.82 14.99 -0.53
CA CYS A 162 -3.67 14.25 0.00
C CYS A 162 -3.51 12.88 -0.68
N ARG A 163 -2.29 12.57 -1.16
CA ARG A 163 -1.96 11.29 -1.82
C ARG A 163 -2.06 10.07 -0.90
N SER A 164 -1.70 10.23 0.37
CA SER A 164 -1.61 9.10 1.30
C SER A 164 -1.87 9.58 2.73
N PRO A 165 -3.14 9.80 3.11
CA PRO A 165 -3.51 10.32 4.42
C PRO A 165 -2.86 9.53 5.58
N SER A 166 -2.86 8.20 5.53
CA SER A 166 -2.28 7.37 6.60
C SER A 166 -0.77 7.60 6.82
N ARG A 167 0.00 7.76 5.74
CA ARG A 167 1.44 8.08 5.84
C ARG A 167 1.65 9.49 6.39
N LEU A 168 0.84 10.44 5.95
CA LEU A 168 0.87 11.80 6.47
C LEU A 168 0.57 11.83 7.97
N PHE A 169 -0.44 11.12 8.45
CA PHE A 169 -0.82 11.08 9.87
C PHE A 169 0.27 10.44 10.73
N ALA A 170 0.89 9.35 10.26
CA ALA A 170 2.04 8.77 10.94
C ALA A 170 3.20 9.77 11.04
N GLN A 171 3.47 10.50 9.95
CA GLN A 171 4.55 11.49 9.92
C GLN A 171 4.26 12.72 10.79
N MET A 172 3.01 13.20 10.82
CA MET A 172 2.56 14.29 11.69
C MET A 172 2.75 13.91 13.16
N ARG A 173 2.20 12.77 13.59
CA ARG A 173 2.37 12.28 14.97
C ARG A 173 3.84 12.14 15.34
N TYR A 174 4.65 11.58 14.44
CA TYR A 174 6.08 11.45 14.69
C TYR A 174 6.74 12.81 14.91
N GLN A 175 6.51 13.80 14.04
CA GLN A 175 7.12 15.12 14.20
C GLN A 175 6.61 15.86 15.45
N TRP A 176 5.33 15.72 15.77
CA TRP A 176 4.74 16.29 16.98
C TRP A 176 5.38 15.69 18.24
N ASN A 177 5.38 14.36 18.37
CA ASN A 177 5.97 13.68 19.52
C ASN A 177 7.50 13.87 19.59
N LYS A 178 8.15 14.07 18.44
CA LYS A 178 9.57 14.41 18.39
C LYS A 178 9.80 15.81 18.98
N ALA A 179 9.05 16.81 18.52
CA ALA A 179 9.12 18.18 19.04
C ALA A 179 8.83 18.22 20.54
N ALA A 180 7.80 17.50 21.00
CA ALA A 180 7.45 17.40 22.42
C ALA A 180 8.58 16.81 23.30
N ARG A 181 9.36 15.86 22.77
CA ARG A 181 10.49 15.26 23.50
C ARG A 181 11.77 16.09 23.45
N GLU A 182 12.07 16.67 22.30
CA GLU A 182 13.31 17.43 22.08
C GLU A 182 13.20 18.88 22.58
N GLN A 183 11.99 19.40 22.74
CA GLN A 183 11.74 20.76 23.23
C GLN A 183 10.71 20.75 24.38
N PRO A 184 11.06 20.24 25.59
CA PRO A 184 10.14 20.15 26.71
C PRO A 184 9.57 21.51 27.17
N ASN A 185 10.31 22.59 26.93
CA ASN A 185 9.92 23.97 27.22
C ASN A 185 8.65 24.42 26.46
N LEU A 186 8.28 23.73 25.38
CA LEU A 186 7.04 24.00 24.64
C LEU A 186 5.79 23.42 25.29
N GLY A 187 5.91 22.59 26.33
CA GLY A 187 4.77 22.03 27.07
C GLY A 187 3.82 21.18 26.21
N LEU A 188 4.34 20.51 25.18
CA LEU A 188 3.51 19.78 24.22
C LEU A 188 3.14 18.39 24.74
N PRO A 189 1.85 17.99 24.69
CA PRO A 189 1.42 16.65 25.05
C PRO A 189 1.90 15.60 24.03
N ILE A 190 2.16 14.38 24.49
CA ILE A 190 2.52 13.25 23.63
C ILE A 190 1.24 12.59 23.10
N LEU A 191 1.12 12.49 21.78
CA LEU A 191 0.02 11.78 21.13
C LEU A 191 0.27 10.27 21.14
N GLY A 192 -0.75 9.50 21.51
CA GLY A 192 -0.74 8.04 21.50
C GLY A 192 -0.62 7.46 20.08
N ALA A 193 -0.04 6.26 19.95
CA ALA A 193 0.13 5.62 18.65
C ALA A 193 -1.22 5.14 18.06
N ALA A 194 -1.53 5.46 16.79
CA ALA A 194 -2.79 5.08 16.11
C ALA A 194 -3.05 3.56 15.99
N ARG A 195 -2.04 2.75 16.31
CA ARG A 195 -2.12 1.28 16.41
C ARG A 195 -0.80 0.84 16.99
N GLN A 196 -0.79 0.24 18.16
CA GLN A 196 0.28 -0.72 18.43
C GLN A 196 0.13 -1.78 17.34
N ARG A 197 1.12 -1.91 16.46
CA ARG A 197 1.20 -3.14 15.65
C ARG A 197 1.26 -4.25 16.68
N ALA A 198 0.21 -5.07 16.76
CA ALA A 198 0.20 -6.24 17.63
C ALA A 198 1.53 -6.95 17.41
N ARG A 199 2.34 -7.08 18.47
CA ARG A 199 3.64 -7.74 18.37
C ARG A 199 3.33 -9.15 17.91
N CYS A 200 3.65 -9.46 16.65
CA CYS A 200 3.39 -10.77 16.05
C CYS A 200 4.47 -11.77 16.48
N THR A 201 4.90 -11.68 17.73
CA THR A 201 6.03 -12.41 18.31
C THR A 201 5.69 -12.74 19.74
N VAL A 202 6.05 -13.93 20.18
CA VAL A 202 6.07 -14.26 21.60
C VAL A 202 7.34 -13.65 22.24
N PRO A 203 7.27 -13.05 23.44
CA PRO A 203 8.46 -12.63 24.19
C PRO A 203 9.45 -13.80 24.37
N LEU A 204 10.76 -13.53 24.34
CA LEU A 204 11.75 -14.62 24.40
C LEU A 204 11.69 -15.32 25.77
N GLU A 205 11.42 -14.54 26.81
CA GLU A 205 11.44 -14.92 28.22
C GLU A 205 10.29 -15.87 28.57
N THR A 206 9.20 -15.85 27.79
CA THR A 206 8.03 -16.72 27.98
C THR A 206 8.16 -18.05 27.23
N MET A 207 9.20 -18.23 26.41
CA MET A 207 9.42 -19.46 25.65
C MET A 207 10.05 -20.55 26.50
N HIS A 208 9.91 -21.82 26.08
CA HIS A 208 10.57 -22.93 26.74
C HIS A 208 12.10 -22.72 26.81
N PRO A 209 12.78 -23.01 27.94
CA PRO A 209 14.23 -22.80 28.10
C PRO A 209 15.09 -23.48 27.02
N GLY A 210 14.68 -24.68 26.59
CA GLY A 210 15.34 -25.39 25.47
C GLY A 210 15.31 -24.58 24.16
N LEU A 211 14.20 -23.92 23.87
CA LEU A 211 14.04 -23.10 22.67
C LEU A 211 14.87 -21.83 22.77
N GLN A 212 14.94 -21.21 23.96
CA GLN A 212 15.81 -20.08 24.21
C GLN A 212 17.29 -20.44 23.96
N ALA A 213 17.73 -21.60 24.46
CA ALA A 213 19.08 -22.11 24.25
C ALA A 213 19.39 -22.41 22.78
N ASP A 214 18.43 -23.00 22.04
CA ASP A 214 18.55 -23.24 20.60
C ASP A 214 18.68 -21.94 19.81
N LEU A 215 17.86 -20.93 20.12
CA LEU A 215 17.91 -19.61 19.47
C LEU A 215 19.24 -18.91 19.72
N GLU A 216 19.79 -19.02 20.94
CA GLU A 216 21.11 -18.46 21.24
C GLU A 216 22.23 -19.21 20.51
N ARG A 217 22.14 -20.54 20.39
CA ARG A 217 23.07 -21.31 19.55
C ARG A 217 22.98 -20.88 18.09
N MET A 218 21.77 -20.69 17.56
CA MET A 218 21.56 -20.18 16.20
C MET A 218 22.12 -18.75 16.04
N ARG A 219 21.93 -17.88 17.03
CA ARG A 219 22.46 -16.50 17.03
C ARG A 219 23.98 -16.49 16.92
N ARG A 220 24.66 -17.29 17.74
CA ARG A 220 26.12 -17.45 17.72
C ARG A 220 26.60 -18.02 16.39
N HIS A 221 26.03 -19.13 15.95
CA HIS A 221 26.40 -19.77 14.68
C HIS A 221 26.26 -18.84 13.48
N LEU A 222 25.21 -18.01 13.42
CA LEU A 222 25.02 -17.04 12.33
C LEU A 222 25.97 -15.83 12.43
N GLY A 223 26.56 -15.60 13.59
CA GLY A 223 27.58 -14.58 13.84
C GLY A 223 29.02 -15.07 13.58
N CYS A 224 29.22 -16.36 13.36
CA CYS A 224 30.51 -16.96 13.01
C CYS A 224 30.65 -17.09 11.48
N SER A 225 31.89 -17.11 11.00
CA SER A 225 32.25 -17.53 9.65
C SER A 225 32.69 -18.99 9.62
N ASP A 226 32.72 -19.59 8.43
CA ASP A 226 33.27 -20.94 8.20
C ASP A 226 34.76 -21.05 8.54
N LEU A 227 35.50 -19.95 8.57
CA LEU A 227 36.89 -19.91 9.01
C LEU A 227 37.03 -19.97 10.53
N ASP A 228 36.06 -19.43 11.27
CA ASP A 228 36.06 -19.49 12.75
C ASP A 228 35.79 -20.92 13.26
N ASP A 229 35.13 -21.75 12.43
CA ASP A 229 34.91 -23.18 12.72
C ASP A 229 36.19 -24.03 12.50
N LEU A 230 37.13 -23.58 11.66
CA LEU A 230 38.39 -24.30 11.40
C LEU A 230 39.34 -24.30 12.60
N ASP A 231 39.28 -23.25 13.42
CA ASP A 231 40.11 -23.10 14.62
C ASP A 231 39.58 -23.89 15.82
N ALA A 232 38.31 -24.32 15.78
CA ALA A 232 37.63 -24.90 16.95
C ALA A 232 37.86 -26.41 17.13
N ASP A 233 38.18 -27.19 16.08
CA ASP A 233 38.20 -28.67 16.20
C ASP A 233 39.13 -29.43 15.23
N HIS A 234 40.06 -28.78 14.51
CA HIS A 234 41.01 -29.49 13.61
C HIS A 234 42.41 -29.73 14.19
N LEU A 235 42.64 -29.39 15.47
CA LEU A 235 43.88 -29.73 16.20
C LEU A 235 43.70 -30.78 17.30
N ARG A 236 42.52 -31.40 17.44
CA ARG A 236 42.33 -32.55 18.33
C ARG A 236 42.21 -33.85 17.56
N GLY A 237 43.37 -34.51 17.43
CA GLY A 237 43.48 -35.95 17.59
C GLY A 237 42.96 -36.77 16.42
N ASP A 238 43.89 -37.05 15.52
CA ASP A 238 43.96 -38.32 14.81
C ASP A 238 43.78 -39.47 15.83
N HIS A 239 42.61 -40.10 15.86
CA HIS A 239 42.43 -41.50 16.25
C HIS A 239 41.13 -42.04 15.65
N ASP A 240 41.36 -42.92 14.69
CA ASP A 240 40.51 -43.98 14.18
C ASP A 240 39.69 -44.66 15.29
N ASP A 241 38.38 -44.78 15.07
CA ASP A 241 37.55 -45.91 15.50
C ASP A 241 36.20 -45.83 14.77
N GLY A 242 35.93 -46.86 13.98
CA GLY A 242 34.84 -46.93 13.02
C GLY A 242 33.41 -46.93 13.60
N LEU A 243 32.46 -46.72 12.68
CA LEU A 243 31.04 -47.06 12.82
C LEU A 243 30.21 -46.25 13.84
N ALA A 244 29.99 -44.98 13.55
CA ALA A 244 28.69 -44.33 13.75
C ALA A 244 28.60 -43.07 12.88
N GLY A 245 27.53 -42.92 12.11
CA GLY A 245 27.31 -41.76 11.24
C GLY A 245 27.36 -40.46 12.03
N ARG A 246 28.52 -39.79 12.04
CA ARG A 246 28.66 -38.44 12.57
C ARG A 246 27.83 -37.54 11.67
N ALA A 247 26.74 -36.99 12.21
CA ALA A 247 26.10 -35.84 11.60
C ALA A 247 27.14 -34.73 11.53
N SER A 248 27.70 -34.48 10.35
CA SER A 248 28.54 -33.31 10.11
C SER A 248 27.75 -32.09 10.60
N PRO A 249 28.31 -31.26 11.50
CA PRO A 249 27.73 -29.95 11.79
C PRO A 249 27.52 -29.25 10.45
N SER A 250 26.33 -28.68 10.22
CA SER A 250 26.15 -27.85 9.04
C SER A 250 27.19 -26.73 9.11
N PRO A 251 28.06 -26.58 8.10
CA PRO A 251 29.15 -25.62 8.17
C PRO A 251 28.61 -24.22 8.40
N ALA A 252 29.26 -23.43 9.27
CA ALA A 252 28.92 -22.03 9.46
C ALA A 252 28.79 -21.28 8.13
N PRO A 253 28.00 -20.20 8.09
CA PRO A 253 27.91 -19.40 6.88
C PRO A 253 29.31 -18.91 6.48
N ARG A 254 29.61 -18.88 5.18
CA ARG A 254 30.90 -18.43 4.62
C ARG A 254 31.43 -17.09 5.15
N ARG A 255 30.54 -16.27 5.69
CA ARG A 255 30.85 -15.03 6.41
C ARG A 255 29.80 -14.82 7.51
N ALA A 256 30.25 -14.30 8.65
CA ALA A 256 29.39 -13.79 9.70
C ALA A 256 28.32 -12.84 9.14
N LEU A 257 27.07 -13.03 9.57
CA LEU A 257 25.98 -12.14 9.19
C LEU A 257 26.06 -10.83 9.99
N ARG A 258 25.59 -9.73 9.39
CA ARG A 258 25.44 -8.45 10.10
C ARG A 258 24.48 -8.59 11.28
N ALA A 259 24.74 -7.87 12.37
CA ALA A 259 23.90 -7.87 13.57
C ALA A 259 22.41 -7.64 13.25
N ILE A 260 22.08 -6.68 12.39
CA ILE A 260 20.68 -6.42 11.98
C ILE A 260 20.01 -7.62 11.29
N THR A 261 20.77 -8.40 10.52
CA THR A 261 20.26 -9.61 9.84
C THR A 261 20.04 -10.73 10.85
N ILE A 262 20.92 -10.86 11.84
CA ILE A 262 20.80 -11.85 12.93
C ILE A 262 19.55 -11.54 13.76
N GLU A 263 19.37 -10.30 14.20
CA GLU A 263 18.19 -9.85 14.94
C GLU A 263 16.90 -10.10 14.17
N GLU A 264 16.90 -9.85 12.86
CA GLU A 264 15.75 -10.11 12.01
C GLU A 264 15.41 -11.61 11.91
N ARG A 265 16.43 -12.48 11.85
CA ARG A 265 16.25 -13.95 11.88
C ARG A 265 15.72 -14.42 13.24
N MET A 266 16.23 -13.89 14.35
CA MET A 266 15.70 -14.18 15.69
C MET A 266 14.24 -13.76 15.80
N ARG A 267 13.89 -12.58 15.27
CA ARG A 267 12.51 -12.12 15.20
C ARG A 267 11.64 -13.07 14.38
N HIS A 268 12.09 -13.55 13.22
CA HIS A 268 11.33 -14.51 12.41
C HIS A 268 11.08 -15.84 13.12
N ALA A 269 12.06 -16.36 13.85
CA ALA A 269 11.86 -17.57 14.66
C ALA A 269 10.77 -17.36 15.72
N ARG A 270 10.79 -16.21 16.42
CA ARG A 270 9.73 -15.85 17.38
C ARG A 270 8.37 -15.59 16.74
N GLN A 271 8.33 -15.12 15.49
CA GLN A 271 7.10 -15.02 14.69
C GLN A 271 6.56 -16.41 14.32
N ALA A 272 7.42 -17.38 14.05
CA ALA A 272 7.02 -18.75 13.79
C ALA A 272 6.39 -19.41 15.04
N VAL A 273 6.99 -19.22 16.22
CA VAL A 273 6.39 -19.64 17.50
C VAL A 273 5.02 -19.02 17.68
N TRP A 274 4.92 -17.70 17.50
CA TRP A 274 3.65 -17.00 17.61
C TRP A 274 2.60 -17.56 16.62
N ALA A 275 2.98 -17.78 15.37
CA ALA A 275 2.09 -18.35 14.36
C ALA A 275 1.57 -19.73 14.76
N LEU A 276 2.43 -20.62 15.27
CA LEU A 276 2.02 -21.96 15.74
C LEU A 276 1.03 -21.90 16.90
N VAL A 277 1.28 -21.02 17.87
CA VAL A 277 0.37 -20.78 19.00
C VAL A 277 -0.98 -20.28 18.52
N GLN A 278 -1.01 -19.35 17.56
CA GLN A 278 -2.26 -18.84 16.99
C GLN A 278 -3.01 -19.90 16.17
N THR A 279 -2.31 -20.91 15.64
CA THR A 279 -2.93 -22.04 14.93
C THR A 279 -3.26 -23.23 15.84
N GLY A 280 -3.10 -23.09 17.16
CA GLY A 280 -3.55 -24.07 18.15
C GLY A 280 -2.47 -25.02 18.69
N VAL A 281 -1.18 -24.80 18.41
CA VAL A 281 -0.09 -25.54 19.05
C VAL A 281 0.21 -24.93 20.41
N PRO A 282 0.09 -25.66 21.53
CA PRO A 282 0.42 -25.14 22.85
C PRO A 282 1.88 -24.69 22.93
N LEU A 283 2.14 -23.58 23.64
CA LEU A 283 3.48 -22.98 23.70
C LEU A 283 4.50 -23.93 24.37
N GLU A 284 4.05 -24.69 25.35
CA GLU A 284 4.78 -25.71 26.10
C GLU A 284 5.26 -26.92 25.26
N GLU A 285 4.65 -27.15 24.10
CA GLU A 285 5.05 -28.19 23.15
C GLU A 285 6.19 -27.76 22.20
N ILE A 286 6.53 -26.46 22.19
CA ILE A 286 7.58 -25.91 21.32
C ILE A 286 8.85 -25.76 22.15
N ARG A 287 9.61 -26.85 22.27
CA ARG A 287 10.76 -26.98 23.16
C ARG A 287 12.11 -26.66 22.50
N GLY A 288 12.17 -26.63 21.17
CA GLY A 288 13.37 -26.31 20.39
C GLY A 288 13.07 -25.82 18.97
N ILE A 289 14.09 -25.37 18.23
CA ILE A 289 13.93 -24.87 16.85
C ILE A 289 13.38 -25.96 15.93
N ARG A 290 13.75 -27.22 16.19
CA ARG A 290 13.25 -28.39 15.45
C ARG A 290 11.72 -28.47 15.49
N ASP A 291 11.12 -28.13 16.62
CA ASP A 291 9.67 -28.19 16.82
C ASP A 291 8.90 -27.16 15.99
N LEU A 292 9.59 -26.17 15.40
CA LEU A 292 8.98 -25.22 14.47
C LEU A 292 8.72 -25.85 13.09
N VAL A 293 9.46 -26.91 12.76
CA VAL A 293 9.46 -27.53 11.43
C VAL A 293 9.19 -29.05 11.46
N VAL A 294 9.13 -29.65 12.65
CA VAL A 294 8.80 -31.06 12.86
C VAL A 294 7.57 -31.17 13.77
N PRO A 295 6.52 -31.90 13.34
CA PRO A 295 6.35 -32.49 12.01
C PRO A 295 6.27 -31.39 10.93
N VAL A 296 6.51 -31.74 9.67
CA VAL A 296 6.64 -30.77 8.53
C VAL A 296 5.38 -29.90 8.36
N GLU A 297 4.25 -30.37 8.85
CA GLU A 297 2.98 -29.68 8.97
C GLU A 297 3.12 -28.35 9.72
N ARG A 298 3.95 -28.27 10.76
CA ARG A 298 4.18 -27.04 11.52
C ARG A 298 4.82 -25.95 10.65
N ALA A 299 5.80 -26.31 9.82
CA ALA A 299 6.37 -25.37 8.84
C ALA A 299 5.30 -24.86 7.86
N ARG A 300 4.43 -25.75 7.36
CA ARG A 300 3.32 -25.38 6.48
C ARG A 300 2.31 -24.48 7.17
N GLN A 301 1.97 -24.73 8.44
CA GLN A 301 1.08 -23.91 9.25
C GLN A 301 1.64 -22.50 9.41
N VAL A 302 2.91 -22.36 9.81
CA VAL A 302 3.59 -21.07 9.92
C VAL A 302 3.56 -20.31 8.60
N ILE A 303 3.96 -20.96 7.50
CA ILE A 303 3.96 -20.34 6.17
C ILE A 303 2.56 -19.91 5.76
N ARG A 304 1.54 -20.76 5.95
CA ARG A 304 0.14 -20.43 5.58
C ARG A 304 -0.43 -19.32 6.43
N PHE A 305 -0.15 -19.30 7.73
CA PHE A 305 -0.61 -18.27 8.64
C PHE A 305 0.04 -16.92 8.33
N MET A 306 1.36 -16.91 8.13
CA MET A 306 2.11 -15.71 7.75
C MET A 306 1.74 -15.22 6.35
N ALA A 307 1.58 -16.14 5.39
CA ALA A 307 1.06 -15.83 4.06
C ALA A 307 -0.38 -15.34 4.13
N GLY A 308 -1.23 -15.91 4.99
CA GLY A 308 -2.60 -15.49 5.28
C GLY A 308 -2.69 -14.03 5.69
N ARG A 309 -1.76 -13.58 6.55
CA ARG A 309 -1.61 -12.17 6.94
C ARG A 309 -1.13 -11.27 5.79
N GLY A 310 -0.39 -11.82 4.83
CA GLY A 310 0.00 -11.14 3.59
C GLY A 310 -0.96 -11.35 2.40
N ARG A 311 -1.94 -12.25 2.52
CA ARG A 311 -2.70 -12.81 1.40
C ARG A 311 -3.75 -11.87 0.84
N ALA A 312 -4.18 -10.84 1.58
CA ALA A 312 -4.99 -9.78 0.98
C ALA A 312 -4.25 -9.10 -0.18
N LEU A 313 -2.94 -8.91 -0.05
CA LEU A 313 -2.10 -8.30 -1.07
C LEU A 313 -1.70 -9.30 -2.17
N LEU A 314 -1.38 -10.56 -1.79
CA LEU A 314 -1.06 -11.62 -2.76
C LEU A 314 -2.26 -12.09 -3.57
N ALA A 315 -3.44 -12.25 -2.96
CA ALA A 315 -4.67 -12.59 -3.67
C ALA A 315 -5.07 -11.48 -4.64
N GLY A 316 -4.93 -10.21 -4.24
CA GLY A 316 -5.09 -9.06 -5.14
C GLY A 316 -4.07 -9.07 -6.30
N THR A 317 -2.80 -9.40 -6.02
CA THR A 317 -1.72 -9.51 -7.01
C THR A 317 -2.01 -10.63 -8.03
N VAL A 318 -2.39 -11.81 -7.56
CA VAL A 318 -2.69 -12.97 -8.43
C VAL A 318 -3.98 -12.73 -9.21
N ALA A 319 -5.03 -12.17 -8.60
CA ALA A 319 -6.25 -11.79 -9.30
C ALA A 319 -5.98 -10.73 -10.38
N HIS A 320 -5.10 -9.76 -10.10
CA HIS A 320 -4.66 -8.76 -11.08
C HIS A 320 -3.93 -9.41 -12.26
N LEU A 321 -2.96 -10.29 -12.03
CA LEU A 321 -2.23 -10.97 -13.11
C LEU A 321 -3.10 -11.96 -13.88
N LYS A 322 -4.09 -12.60 -13.25
CA LYS A 322 -5.10 -13.40 -13.96
C LYS A 322 -5.93 -12.54 -14.91
N LYS A 323 -6.31 -11.34 -14.49
CA LYS A 323 -7.06 -10.39 -15.34
C LYS A 323 -6.15 -9.77 -16.42
N TYR A 324 -4.91 -9.43 -16.07
CA TYR A 324 -3.90 -8.75 -16.90
C TYR A 324 -2.54 -9.49 -16.87
N PRO A 325 -2.37 -10.55 -17.68
CA PRO A 325 -1.10 -11.26 -17.85
C PRO A 325 0.00 -10.33 -18.32
N GLY A 326 1.23 -10.57 -17.87
CA GLY A 326 2.39 -9.78 -18.21
C GLY A 326 2.55 -8.48 -17.42
N ASP A 327 1.56 -8.09 -16.60
CA ASP A 327 1.53 -6.81 -15.89
C ASP A 327 2.38 -6.80 -14.59
N PHE A 328 3.59 -7.34 -14.70
CA PHE A 328 4.53 -7.50 -13.59
C PHE A 328 5.09 -6.18 -13.07
N GLU A 329 5.05 -5.13 -13.89
CA GLU A 329 5.46 -3.79 -13.48
C GLU A 329 4.52 -3.23 -12.41
N VAL A 330 3.21 -3.51 -12.50
CA VAL A 330 2.24 -3.14 -11.47
C VAL A 330 2.53 -3.89 -10.18
N ILE A 331 2.85 -5.18 -10.28
CA ILE A 331 3.20 -5.99 -9.12
C ILE A 331 4.50 -5.52 -8.48
N ARG A 332 5.51 -5.16 -9.30
CA ARG A 332 6.78 -4.60 -8.85
C ARG A 332 6.55 -3.30 -8.06
N VAL A 333 5.74 -2.39 -8.58
CA VAL A 333 5.44 -1.10 -7.94
C VAL A 333 4.58 -1.29 -6.68
N LEU A 334 3.56 -2.14 -6.74
CA LEU A 334 2.63 -2.41 -5.64
C LEU A 334 3.33 -3.06 -4.45
N LEU A 335 4.23 -4.01 -4.71
CA LEU A 335 4.98 -4.75 -3.70
C LEU A 335 6.32 -4.10 -3.34
N GLY A 336 6.68 -2.98 -3.99
CA GLY A 336 7.92 -2.26 -3.74
C GLY A 336 9.19 -3.01 -4.15
N HIS A 337 9.09 -3.90 -5.13
CA HIS A 337 10.25 -4.63 -5.64
C HIS A 337 11.19 -3.70 -6.41
N LYS A 338 12.50 -3.86 -6.20
CA LYS A 338 13.52 -3.05 -6.85
C LYS A 338 13.58 -3.27 -8.37
N THR A 339 13.22 -4.46 -8.85
CA THR A 339 13.26 -4.82 -10.28
C THR A 339 12.08 -5.71 -10.66
N ASP A 340 11.66 -5.61 -11.92
CA ASP A 340 10.56 -6.39 -12.50
C ASP A 340 10.88 -7.90 -12.52
N ARG A 341 12.16 -8.23 -12.65
CA ARG A 341 12.69 -9.60 -12.59
C ARG A 341 12.25 -10.34 -11.33
N THR A 342 12.20 -9.67 -10.18
CA THR A 342 11.77 -10.27 -8.91
C THR A 342 10.27 -10.57 -8.90
N ALA A 343 9.46 -9.70 -9.53
CA ALA A 343 8.02 -9.92 -9.70
C ALA A 343 7.77 -11.08 -10.67
N ARG A 344 8.41 -11.08 -11.84
CA ARG A 344 8.34 -12.19 -12.81
C ARG A 344 8.68 -13.52 -12.14
N LYS A 345 9.88 -13.65 -11.55
CA LYS A 345 10.34 -14.89 -10.89
C LYS A 345 9.33 -15.47 -9.88
N SER A 346 8.58 -14.60 -9.19
CA SER A 346 7.67 -15.01 -8.13
C SER A 346 6.25 -15.37 -8.62
N TYR A 347 5.83 -14.88 -9.79
CA TYR A 347 4.41 -14.89 -10.20
C TYR A 347 4.14 -15.37 -11.65
N THR A 348 5.13 -15.84 -12.42
CA THR A 348 4.93 -16.38 -13.78
C THR A 348 4.15 -17.72 -13.83
N GLY A 349 4.05 -18.45 -12.71
CA GLY A 349 3.37 -19.76 -12.66
C GLY A 349 1.85 -19.69 -12.93
N PRO A 350 1.07 -18.94 -12.11
CA PRO A 350 -0.39 -18.81 -12.24
C PRO A 350 -0.88 -18.15 -13.55
N GLU A 351 0.01 -17.49 -14.29
CA GLU A 351 -0.28 -16.80 -15.55
C GLU A 351 -0.36 -17.76 -16.73
N LYS A 352 0.42 -18.85 -16.73
CA LYS A 352 0.46 -19.81 -17.84
C LYS A 352 -0.93 -20.36 -18.13
N ASP A 353 -1.66 -20.79 -17.11
CA ASP A 353 -3.00 -21.36 -17.24
C ASP A 353 -3.97 -20.38 -17.92
N SER A 354 -3.96 -19.11 -17.50
CA SER A 354 -4.82 -18.06 -18.07
C SER A 354 -4.33 -17.51 -19.42
N ALA A 355 -3.05 -17.69 -19.75
CA ALA A 355 -2.50 -17.39 -21.08
C ALA A 355 -2.89 -18.47 -22.09
N PHE A 356 -2.89 -19.74 -21.68
CA PHE A 356 -3.42 -20.85 -22.48
C PHE A 356 -4.91 -20.69 -22.74
N GLU A 357 -5.72 -20.40 -21.72
CA GLU A 357 -7.17 -20.17 -21.88
C GLU A 357 -7.49 -19.04 -22.88
N ARG A 358 -6.71 -17.96 -22.87
CA ARG A 358 -6.87 -16.84 -23.81
C ARG A 358 -6.43 -17.18 -25.22
N PHE A 359 -5.34 -17.93 -25.36
CA PHE A 359 -4.90 -18.41 -26.67
C PHE A 359 -5.94 -19.33 -27.28
N ASP A 360 -6.47 -20.29 -26.50
CA ASP A 360 -7.55 -21.18 -26.91
C ASP A 360 -8.80 -20.39 -27.32
N GLN A 361 -9.19 -19.37 -26.54
CA GLN A 361 -10.34 -18.54 -26.87
C GLN A 361 -10.14 -17.75 -28.17
N THR A 362 -8.94 -17.19 -28.39
CA THR A 362 -8.58 -16.45 -29.61
C THR A 362 -8.55 -17.38 -30.83
N VAL A 363 -7.98 -18.58 -30.68
CA VAL A 363 -7.97 -19.62 -31.72
C VAL A 363 -9.39 -20.07 -32.03
N LEU A 364 -10.24 -20.31 -31.03
CA LEU A 364 -11.64 -20.70 -31.22
C LEU A 364 -12.45 -19.60 -31.92
N GLU A 365 -12.20 -18.32 -31.61
CA GLU A 365 -12.82 -17.19 -32.31
C GLU A 365 -12.36 -17.10 -33.76
N GLN A 366 -11.07 -17.24 -34.04
CA GLN A 366 -10.56 -17.27 -35.42
C GLN A 366 -11.06 -18.49 -36.21
N MET A 367 -11.18 -19.66 -35.58
CA MET A 367 -11.76 -20.84 -36.22
C MET A 367 -13.25 -20.68 -36.50
N ARG A 368 -13.99 -19.93 -35.67
CA ARG A 368 -15.39 -19.58 -35.92
C ARG A 368 -15.56 -18.61 -37.09
N THR A 369 -14.65 -17.64 -37.24
CA THR A 369 -14.69 -16.69 -38.36
C THR A 369 -14.20 -17.31 -39.68
N LEU A 370 -13.33 -18.33 -39.62
CA LEU A 370 -12.82 -19.07 -40.77
C LEU A 370 -13.73 -20.24 -41.21
N ARG A 371 -14.80 -20.59 -40.47
CA ARG A 371 -15.75 -21.60 -40.95
C ARG A 371 -16.39 -21.09 -42.25
N PRO A 372 -16.23 -21.82 -43.38
CA PRO A 372 -16.86 -21.41 -44.62
C PRO A 372 -18.37 -21.35 -44.43
N ARG A 373 -19.01 -20.27 -44.91
CA ARG A 373 -20.47 -20.19 -45.02
C ARG A 373 -20.93 -21.49 -45.67
N LYS A 374 -21.80 -22.25 -45.00
CA LYS A 374 -22.51 -23.37 -45.63
C LYS A 374 -22.97 -22.88 -46.99
N SER A 375 -22.47 -23.51 -48.05
CA SER A 375 -22.94 -23.31 -49.40
C SER A 375 -24.46 -23.34 -49.38
N GLY A 376 -25.07 -22.31 -49.96
CA GLY A 376 -26.52 -22.14 -50.02
C GLY A 376 -27.23 -23.35 -50.62
N PRO A 377 -28.57 -23.42 -50.50
CA PRO A 377 -29.34 -24.61 -50.83
C PRO A 377 -29.05 -25.06 -52.26
N ASP A 378 -28.69 -26.34 -52.38
CA ASP A 378 -28.38 -27.01 -53.63
C ASP A 378 -29.56 -26.89 -54.60
N ARG A 379 -29.42 -26.06 -55.64
CA ARG A 379 -30.43 -25.87 -56.71
C ARG A 379 -30.70 -27.15 -57.52
N ARG A 380 -30.05 -28.29 -57.23
CA ARG A 380 -30.35 -29.58 -57.86
C ARG A 380 -31.59 -30.28 -57.31
N THR A 381 -32.06 -29.96 -56.10
CA THR A 381 -33.28 -30.59 -55.56
C THR A 381 -34.58 -29.98 -56.08
N ASP A 382 -34.57 -28.72 -56.57
CA ASP A 382 -35.76 -28.05 -57.09
C ASP A 382 -36.14 -28.46 -58.52
N ARG A 383 -35.17 -28.89 -59.35
CA ARG A 383 -35.45 -29.37 -60.70
C ARG A 383 -36.07 -30.78 -60.76
N ARG A 384 -35.90 -31.59 -59.72
CA ARG A 384 -36.50 -32.94 -59.68
C ARG A 384 -37.98 -32.92 -59.31
N ARG A 385 -38.42 -31.99 -58.45
CA ARG A 385 -39.85 -31.80 -58.12
C ARG A 385 -40.66 -31.14 -59.23
N ALA A 386 -40.03 -30.41 -60.15
CA ALA A 386 -40.72 -29.80 -61.29
C ALA A 386 -40.97 -30.78 -62.47
N MET A 387 -40.29 -31.93 -62.52
CA MET A 387 -40.51 -32.95 -63.57
C MET A 387 -41.44 -34.10 -63.18
N GLU A 388 -41.69 -34.34 -61.89
CA GLU A 388 -42.60 -35.41 -61.43
C GLU A 388 -44.07 -34.96 -61.30
N GLY A 389 -44.40 -33.73 -61.74
CA GLY A 389 -45.76 -33.17 -61.71
C GLY A 389 -46.48 -33.07 -63.05
N ARG A 390 -45.89 -33.57 -64.15
CA ARG A 390 -46.51 -33.63 -65.49
C ARG A 390 -46.02 -34.84 -66.27
N ALA A 391 -46.60 -36.01 -66.00
CA ALA A 391 -46.94 -37.06 -66.97
C ALA A 391 -47.50 -38.25 -66.19
#